data_AF-A0A3B1DHN5-F1
#
_entry.id   AF-A0A3B1DHN5-F1
#
_cell.length_a   1.000
_cell.length_b   1.000
_cell.length_c   1.000
_cell.angle_alpha   90.00
_cell.angle_beta   90.00
_cell.angle_gamma   90.00
#
_symmetry.space_group_name_H-M   'P 1'
#
loop_
_entity.id
_entity.type
_entity.pdbx_description
1 polymer ?
#
loop_
_entity_poly.entity_id
_entity_poly.type
_entity_poly.pdbx_seq_one_letter_code
_entity_poly.pdbx_strand_id
1 'polypeptide(L)'
;MKKKNRINPIEQHFEKVILGGVSVVLLWVVSMQFLGEPNAVKVGNSPTPVAPDRVFDPIAEEAEQLLAKMRNPTPPLPEVPEQDVVQRFEQVRTIASARGMRITRFGESVVIEGPEGGIAGGDMSATTYAMPALPVPATLALATHRGTIDPFMATANEELRAYLPSEQPFDALAVSIEGMVDGSSLRESLETDPDGEEGPLRPLPLSWWRGNLDLLGIEVEREELTSGGWTGRVV
;
A
#
# COMPACT_ATOMS: atom_id res chain seq x y z
N MET A 1 -90.56 -11.54 -65.32
CA MET A 1 -90.01 -12.09 -64.06
C MET A 1 -88.62 -11.48 -63.83
N LYS A 2 -88.44 -10.65 -62.80
CA LYS A 2 -87.14 -10.01 -62.49
C LYS A 2 -86.26 -11.00 -61.71
N LYS A 3 -85.10 -11.36 -62.27
CA LYS A 3 -84.04 -12.12 -61.58
C LYS A 3 -83.56 -11.31 -60.37
N LYS A 4 -83.76 -11.82 -59.16
CA LYS A 4 -83.12 -11.29 -57.94
C LYS A 4 -81.65 -11.69 -57.97
N ASN A 5 -80.76 -10.71 -58.02
CA ASN A 5 -79.32 -10.92 -57.91
C ASN A 5 -79.02 -11.56 -56.55
N ARG A 6 -78.63 -12.84 -56.55
CA ARG A 6 -78.11 -13.52 -55.37
C ARG A 6 -76.73 -12.94 -55.09
N ILE A 7 -76.60 -12.20 -53.99
CA ILE A 7 -75.32 -11.73 -53.47
C ILE A 7 -74.46 -12.96 -53.14
N ASN A 8 -73.21 -12.95 -53.58
CA ASN A 8 -72.31 -14.09 -53.45
C ASN A 8 -72.06 -14.37 -51.95
N PRO A 9 -72.20 -15.62 -51.46
CA PRO A 9 -72.00 -15.95 -50.04
C PRO A 9 -70.64 -15.49 -49.47
N ILE A 10 -69.62 -15.36 -50.33
CA ILE A 10 -68.30 -14.84 -49.97
C ILE A 10 -68.37 -13.35 -49.61
N GLU A 11 -69.19 -12.56 -50.31
CA GLU A 11 -69.35 -11.13 -50.09
C GLU A 11 -70.11 -10.83 -48.79
N GLN A 12 -71.03 -11.71 -48.39
CA GLN A 12 -71.72 -11.63 -47.09
C GLN A 12 -70.83 -11.95 -45.88
N HIS A 13 -69.72 -12.67 -46.08
CA HIS A 13 -68.83 -13.10 -44.98
C HIS A 13 -67.47 -12.40 -45.01
N PHE A 14 -67.21 -11.57 -46.02
CA PHE A 14 -65.96 -10.85 -46.17
C PHE A 14 -65.64 -9.98 -44.94
N GLU A 15 -66.65 -9.32 -44.38
CA GLU A 15 -66.52 -8.55 -43.14
C GLU A 15 -66.07 -9.41 -41.95
N LYS A 16 -66.61 -10.61 -41.79
CA LYS A 16 -66.23 -11.53 -40.69
C LYS A 16 -64.81 -12.07 -40.86
N VAL A 17 -64.38 -12.28 -42.10
CA VAL A 17 -63.00 -12.71 -42.41
C VAL A 17 -62.02 -11.58 -42.07
N ILE A 18 -62.34 -10.34 -42.43
CA ILE A 18 -61.52 -9.18 -42.06
C ILE A 18 -61.49 -9.01 -40.54
N LEU A 19 -62.65 -9.05 -39.87
CA LEU A 19 -62.74 -8.91 -38.42
C LEU A 19 -61.96 -10.02 -37.70
N GLY A 20 -62.05 -11.25 -38.19
CA GLY A 20 -61.28 -12.38 -37.67
C GLY A 20 -59.78 -12.20 -37.86
N GLY A 21 -59.36 -11.75 -39.05
CA GLY A 21 -57.95 -11.47 -39.36
C GLY A 21 -57.38 -10.37 -38.46
N VAL A 22 -58.09 -9.26 -38.29
CA VAL A 22 -57.67 -8.16 -37.41
C VAL A 22 -57.58 -8.63 -35.95
N SER A 23 -58.52 -9.46 -35.49
CA SER A 23 -58.51 -9.99 -34.12
C SER A 23 -57.31 -10.91 -33.86
N VAL A 24 -56.93 -11.75 -34.83
CA VAL A 24 -55.75 -12.62 -34.74
C VAL A 24 -54.47 -11.80 -34.69
N VAL A 25 -54.35 -10.77 -35.53
CA VAL A 25 -53.19 -9.86 -35.52
C VAL A 25 -53.10 -9.10 -34.19
N LEU A 26 -54.23 -8.64 -33.66
CA LEU A 26 -54.27 -7.94 -32.38
C LEU A 26 -53.85 -8.86 -31.22
N LEU A 27 -54.36 -10.11 -31.18
CA LEU A 27 -53.93 -11.10 -30.19
C LEU A 27 -52.44 -11.40 -30.30
N TRP A 28 -51.90 -11.52 -31.51
CA TRP A 28 -50.47 -11.71 -31.74
C TRP A 28 -49.64 -10.56 -31.14
N VAL A 29 -50.01 -9.30 -31.44
CA VAL A 29 -49.28 -8.13 -30.95
C VAL A 29 -49.35 -8.03 -29.43
N VAL A 30 -50.51 -8.29 -28.84
CA VAL A 30 -50.68 -8.33 -27.38
C VAL A 30 -49.80 -9.43 -26.78
N SER A 31 -49.79 -10.64 -27.34
CA SER A 31 -48.89 -11.70 -26.88
C SER A 31 -47.41 -11.30 -26.98
N MET A 32 -46.99 -10.62 -28.05
CA MET A 32 -45.62 -10.11 -28.15
C MET A 32 -45.29 -9.03 -27.11
N GLN A 33 -46.23 -8.15 -26.77
CA GLN A 33 -46.00 -7.12 -25.75
C GLN A 33 -45.92 -7.67 -24.32
N PHE A 34 -46.60 -8.78 -24.02
CA PHE A 34 -46.60 -9.37 -22.68
C PHE A 34 -45.62 -10.52 -22.49
N LEU A 35 -45.24 -11.26 -23.54
CA LEU A 35 -44.28 -12.38 -23.43
C LEU A 35 -42.85 -12.00 -23.81
N GLY A 36 -42.64 -11.01 -24.67
CA GLY A 36 -41.31 -10.50 -24.94
C GLY A 36 -40.96 -9.48 -23.87
N GLU A 37 -40.11 -9.81 -22.90
CA GLU A 37 -39.57 -8.86 -21.92
C GLU A 37 -38.76 -7.77 -22.66
N PRO A 38 -39.32 -6.59 -22.98
CA PRO A 38 -38.67 -5.64 -23.91
C PRO A 38 -37.57 -4.83 -23.22
N ASN A 39 -37.52 -4.89 -21.89
CA ASN A 39 -36.70 -4.01 -21.06
C ASN A 39 -35.72 -4.82 -20.22
N ALA A 40 -35.10 -5.85 -20.78
CA ALA A 40 -33.97 -6.49 -20.10
C ALA A 40 -32.72 -5.62 -20.30
N VAL A 41 -32.12 -5.15 -19.21
CA VAL A 41 -30.95 -4.27 -19.24
C VAL A 41 -29.73 -5.11 -18.92
N LYS A 42 -28.66 -4.93 -19.71
CA LYS A 42 -27.37 -5.55 -19.42
C LYS A 42 -26.64 -4.69 -18.38
N VAL A 43 -26.34 -5.29 -17.23
CA VAL A 43 -25.61 -4.63 -16.14
C VAL A 43 -24.18 -5.19 -16.14
N GLY A 44 -23.19 -4.33 -16.42
CA GLY A 44 -21.77 -4.71 -16.44
C GLY A 44 -21.41 -5.80 -17.45
N ASN A 45 -20.62 -6.78 -16.99
CA ASN A 45 -20.15 -7.92 -17.79
C ASN A 45 -21.06 -9.17 -17.73
N SER A 46 -22.20 -9.09 -17.04
CA SER A 46 -23.09 -10.24 -16.91
C SER A 46 -23.59 -10.73 -18.27
N PRO A 47 -23.51 -12.05 -18.55
CA PRO A 47 -23.93 -12.63 -19.83
C PRO A 47 -25.45 -12.69 -20.00
N THR A 48 -26.21 -12.60 -18.91
CA THR A 48 -27.67 -12.65 -18.90
C THR A 48 -28.27 -11.25 -18.68
N PRO A 49 -29.12 -10.77 -19.60
CA PRO A 49 -29.92 -9.56 -19.39
C PRO A 49 -30.83 -9.71 -18.17
N VAL A 50 -30.92 -8.67 -17.33
CA VAL A 50 -31.70 -8.70 -16.10
C VAL A 50 -32.85 -7.70 -16.20
N ALA A 51 -34.01 -8.02 -15.62
CA ALA A 51 -35.13 -7.10 -15.57
C ALA A 51 -34.78 -5.84 -14.73
N PRO A 52 -35.38 -4.67 -15.02
CA PRO A 52 -34.99 -3.39 -14.43
C PRO A 52 -35.14 -3.33 -12.90
N ASP A 53 -36.06 -4.13 -12.36
CA ASP A 53 -36.32 -4.26 -10.92
C ASP A 53 -35.18 -4.98 -10.17
N ARG A 54 -34.42 -5.82 -10.87
CA ARG A 54 -33.30 -6.61 -10.32
C ARG A 54 -31.92 -6.12 -10.76
N VAL A 55 -31.84 -4.91 -11.32
CA VAL A 55 -30.57 -4.32 -11.77
C VAL A 55 -29.59 -4.12 -10.60
N PHE A 56 -30.09 -3.96 -9.38
CA PHE A 56 -29.27 -3.71 -8.19
C PHE A 56 -28.76 -4.99 -7.52
N ASP A 57 -29.39 -6.14 -7.76
CA ASP A 57 -28.98 -7.43 -7.17
C ASP A 57 -27.51 -7.77 -7.47
N PRO A 58 -27.04 -7.76 -8.73
CA PRO A 58 -25.63 -8.05 -9.03
C PRO A 58 -24.67 -7.02 -8.44
N ILE A 59 -25.09 -5.75 -8.34
CA ILE A 59 -24.28 -4.69 -7.76
C ILE A 59 -24.13 -4.89 -6.25
N ALA A 60 -25.22 -5.30 -5.58
CA ALA A 60 -25.21 -5.62 -4.15
C ALA A 60 -24.29 -6.82 -3.85
N GLU A 61 -24.34 -7.87 -4.67
CA GLU A 61 -23.44 -9.03 -4.54
C GLU A 61 -21.97 -8.65 -4.74
N GLU A 62 -21.64 -7.84 -5.75
CA GLU A 62 -20.27 -7.35 -5.95
C GLU A 62 -19.78 -6.49 -4.78
N ALA A 63 -20.65 -5.61 -4.24
CA ALA A 63 -20.32 -4.78 -3.09
C ALA A 63 -20.08 -5.62 -1.82
N GLU A 64 -20.88 -6.65 -1.57
CA GLU A 64 -20.67 -7.59 -0.47
C GLU A 64 -19.35 -8.37 -0.61
N GLN A 65 -19.03 -8.83 -1.82
CA GLN A 65 -17.75 -9.48 -2.10
C GLN A 65 -16.57 -8.54 -1.86
N LEU A 66 -16.69 -7.27 -2.25
CA LEU A 66 -15.64 -6.27 -2.04
C LEU A 66 -15.47 -5.94 -0.54
N LEU A 67 -16.58 -5.81 0.20
CA LEU A 67 -16.57 -5.66 1.65
C LEU A 67 -15.95 -6.87 2.35
N ALA A 68 -16.23 -8.08 1.89
CA ALA A 68 -15.61 -9.30 2.42
C ALA A 68 -14.09 -9.31 2.20
N LYS A 69 -13.63 -8.87 1.02
CA LYS A 69 -12.18 -8.71 0.74
C LYS A 69 -11.54 -7.63 1.62
N MET A 70 -12.24 -6.53 1.88
CA MET A 70 -11.74 -5.46 2.77
C MET A 70 -11.66 -5.88 4.24
N ARG A 71 -12.59 -6.73 4.69
CA ARG A 71 -12.64 -7.24 6.07
C ARG A 71 -11.76 -8.47 6.30
N ASN A 72 -11.14 -9.01 5.26
CA ASN A 72 -10.24 -10.15 5.40
C ASN A 72 -9.00 -9.72 6.22
N PRO A 73 -8.77 -10.31 7.41
CA PRO A 73 -7.61 -9.98 8.24
C PRO A 73 -6.28 -10.47 7.64
N THR A 74 -6.33 -11.35 6.63
CA THR A 74 -5.15 -11.93 5.98
C THR A 74 -5.32 -11.90 4.46
N PRO A 75 -5.23 -10.72 3.82
CA PRO A 75 -5.28 -10.62 2.37
C PRO A 75 -4.01 -11.22 1.74
N PRO A 76 -4.11 -11.90 0.59
CA PRO A 76 -2.95 -12.34 -0.16
C PRO A 76 -2.16 -11.10 -0.61
N LEU A 77 -0.89 -11.03 -0.22
CA LEU A 77 0.01 -9.93 -0.57
C LEU A 77 0.60 -10.19 -1.96
N PRO A 78 0.78 -9.13 -2.78
CA PRO A 78 1.51 -9.26 -4.03
C PRO A 78 2.97 -9.65 -3.75
N GLU A 79 3.53 -10.50 -4.60
CA GLU A 79 4.95 -10.84 -4.55
C GLU A 79 5.76 -9.59 -4.91
N VAL A 80 6.45 -9.03 -3.91
CA VAL A 80 7.38 -7.91 -4.12
C VAL A 80 8.67 -8.51 -4.69
N PRO A 81 9.15 -8.04 -5.86
CA PRO A 81 10.42 -8.50 -6.38
C PRO A 81 11.55 -8.16 -5.41
N GLU A 82 12.38 -9.14 -5.06
CA GLU A 82 13.55 -8.94 -4.20
C GLU A 82 14.46 -7.86 -4.83
N GLN A 83 14.59 -6.74 -4.14
CA GLN A 83 15.53 -5.69 -4.55
C GLN A 83 16.87 -5.94 -3.85
N ASP A 84 17.93 -6.06 -4.65
CA ASP A 84 19.30 -6.14 -4.13
C ASP A 84 19.76 -4.76 -3.62
N VAL A 85 19.45 -4.50 -2.35
CA VAL A 85 19.83 -3.30 -1.61
C VAL A 85 21.34 -3.07 -1.58
N VAL A 86 22.15 -4.14 -1.59
CA VAL A 86 23.62 -4.04 -1.59
C VAL A 86 24.10 -3.50 -2.92
N GLN A 87 23.57 -4.03 -4.03
CA GLN A 87 23.91 -3.56 -5.37
C GLN A 87 23.47 -2.11 -5.60
N ARG A 88 22.30 -1.71 -5.08
CA ARG A 88 21.79 -0.34 -5.17
C ARG A 88 22.64 0.65 -4.34
N PHE A 89 23.11 0.23 -3.16
CA PHE A 89 24.01 1.04 -2.32
C PHE A 89 25.37 1.28 -3.00
N GLU A 90 25.98 0.25 -3.60
CA GLU A 90 27.26 0.42 -4.33
C GLU A 90 27.13 1.35 -5.55
N GLN A 91 25.98 1.31 -6.24
CA GLN A 91 25.69 2.25 -7.33
C GLN A 91 25.59 3.70 -6.83
N VAL A 92 24.92 3.95 -5.70
CA VAL A 92 24.80 5.30 -5.13
C VAL A 92 26.14 5.79 -4.56
N ARG A 93 26.92 4.91 -3.93
CA ARG A 93 28.24 5.23 -3.36
C ARG A 93 29.22 5.75 -4.41
N THR A 94 29.20 5.19 -5.61
CA THR A 94 30.08 5.63 -6.71
C THR A 94 29.67 7.00 -7.27
N ILE A 95 28.37 7.33 -7.23
CA ILE A 95 27.85 8.64 -7.65
C ILE A 95 28.09 9.72 -6.59
N ALA A 96 28.01 9.37 -5.30
CA ALA A 96 28.22 10.29 -4.17
C ALA A 96 29.69 10.76 -3.99
N SER A 97 30.63 10.26 -4.81
CA SER A 97 32.02 10.76 -4.82
C SER A 97 32.23 12.07 -5.61
N ALA A 98 31.14 12.77 -5.97
CA ALA A 98 31.20 14.07 -6.61
C ALA A 98 31.61 15.19 -5.63
N ARG A 99 32.89 15.57 -5.70
CA ARG A 99 33.45 16.90 -5.41
C ARG A 99 32.94 17.60 -4.14
N GLY A 100 33.68 17.40 -3.05
CA GLY A 100 33.88 18.40 -2.00
C GLY A 100 32.61 19.06 -1.49
N MET A 101 31.73 18.28 -0.85
CA MET A 101 30.79 18.88 0.10
C MET A 101 31.61 19.63 1.14
N ARG A 102 31.66 20.96 1.01
CA ARG A 102 32.16 21.84 2.04
C ARG A 102 31.09 21.85 3.12
N ILE A 103 31.21 20.93 4.08
CA ILE A 103 30.37 20.89 5.28
C ILE A 103 30.50 22.27 5.92
N THR A 104 29.48 23.10 5.76
CA THR A 104 29.43 24.41 6.38
C THR A 104 28.96 24.14 7.80
N ARG A 105 29.90 24.13 8.75
CA ARG A 105 29.61 23.91 10.17
C ARG A 105 28.69 25.02 10.67
N PHE A 106 27.51 24.66 11.13
CA PHE A 106 26.69 25.50 12.00
C PHE A 106 26.99 25.13 13.45
N GLY A 107 27.92 25.83 14.08
CA GLY A 107 28.31 25.59 15.48
C GLY A 107 29.77 25.89 15.78
N GLU A 108 30.08 25.99 17.07
CA GLU A 108 31.45 26.18 17.57
C GLU A 108 32.32 24.97 17.20
N SER A 109 33.56 25.22 16.75
CA SER A 109 34.47 24.15 16.38
C SER A 109 34.89 23.39 17.63
N VAL A 110 34.53 22.10 17.72
CA VAL A 110 35.14 21.21 18.71
C VAL A 110 36.63 21.10 18.39
N VAL A 111 37.44 21.71 19.25
CA VAL A 111 38.88 21.40 19.32
C VAL A 111 38.95 20.05 20.01
N ILE A 112 39.41 19.02 19.29
CA ILE A 112 39.87 17.80 19.93
C ILE A 112 41.18 18.21 20.61
N GLU A 113 41.08 18.77 21.81
CA GLU A 113 42.25 18.87 22.68
C GLU A 113 42.73 17.44 22.87
N GLY A 114 43.96 17.18 22.43
CA GLY A 114 44.64 15.93 22.77
C GLY A 114 44.53 15.71 24.28
N PRO A 115 44.53 14.45 24.73
CA PRO A 115 44.28 14.12 26.13
C PRO A 115 45.05 15.06 27.04
N GLU A 116 44.38 15.66 28.02
CA GLU A 116 44.99 16.42 29.11
C GLU A 116 45.95 15.47 29.84
N GLY A 117 47.16 15.38 29.31
CA GLY A 117 48.15 14.39 29.67
C GLY A 117 49.44 14.89 29.07
N GLY A 118 50.24 15.53 29.92
CA GLY A 118 51.50 16.14 29.55
C GLY A 118 52.34 15.26 28.61
N ILE A 119 52.98 15.92 27.67
CA ILE A 119 53.99 15.36 26.78
C ILE A 119 55.15 14.83 27.63
N ALA A 120 55.03 13.58 28.10
CA ALA A 120 56.11 12.79 28.67
C ALA A 120 55.69 11.32 28.75
N GLY A 121 55.88 10.59 27.65
CA GLY A 121 56.00 9.13 27.66
C GLY A 121 54.79 8.36 28.20
N GLY A 122 53.63 8.48 27.54
CA GLY A 122 52.48 7.61 27.78
C GLY A 122 52.32 6.63 26.62
N ASP A 123 52.30 5.35 26.96
CA ASP A 123 52.05 4.22 26.06
C ASP A 123 50.90 4.51 25.08
N MET A 124 51.12 4.33 23.78
CA MET A 124 50.05 4.33 22.76
C MET A 124 49.25 3.02 22.86
N SER A 125 48.89 2.62 24.07
CA SER A 125 47.92 1.57 24.31
C SER A 125 46.65 1.96 23.58
N ALA A 126 46.25 1.12 22.62
CA ALA A 126 45.03 1.28 21.85
C ALA A 126 43.85 1.33 22.83
N THR A 127 43.48 2.55 23.25
CA THR A 127 42.38 2.77 24.17
C THR A 127 41.13 2.25 23.47
N THR A 128 40.54 1.19 24.02
CA THR A 128 39.34 0.58 23.48
C THR A 128 38.15 1.20 24.19
N TYR A 129 37.21 1.76 23.45
CA TYR A 129 36.02 2.38 24.03
C TYR A 129 34.88 1.36 24.09
N ALA A 130 34.10 1.42 25.15
CA ALA A 130 32.87 0.65 25.25
C ALA A 130 31.86 1.14 24.19
N MET A 131 31.25 0.20 23.47
CA MET A 131 30.10 0.51 22.61
C MET A 131 28.86 0.67 23.50
N PRO A 132 28.18 1.82 23.49
CA PRO A 132 27.00 2.03 24.32
C PRO A 132 25.87 1.10 23.87
N ALA A 133 25.12 0.57 24.83
CA ALA A 133 23.87 -0.09 24.53
C ALA A 133 22.85 0.98 24.08
N LEU A 134 22.28 0.80 22.89
CA LEU A 134 21.21 1.66 22.42
C LEU A 134 19.93 1.31 23.20
N PRO A 135 19.29 2.28 23.86
CA PRO A 135 18.04 2.04 24.55
C PRO A 135 16.92 1.70 23.57
N VAL A 136 16.10 0.73 23.96
CA VAL A 136 14.88 0.38 23.24
C VAL A 136 13.82 1.47 23.49
N PRO A 137 13.01 1.84 22.49
CA PRO A 137 11.90 2.77 22.70
C PRO A 137 10.99 2.33 23.85
N ALA A 138 10.72 3.23 24.80
CA ALA A 138 9.84 2.99 25.94
C ALA A 138 8.37 2.82 25.52
N THR A 139 8.00 3.47 24.42
CA THR A 139 6.70 3.31 23.77
C THR A 139 6.90 3.10 22.28
N LEU A 140 6.05 2.25 21.71
CA LEU A 140 5.95 2.04 20.27
C LEU A 140 4.48 2.17 19.87
N ALA A 141 4.20 3.10 18.97
CA ALA A 141 2.90 3.30 18.35
C ALA A 141 3.01 2.98 16.86
N LEU A 142 2.01 2.25 16.37
CA LEU A 142 1.92 1.81 14.98
C LEU A 142 0.59 2.29 14.42
N ALA A 143 0.62 2.89 13.23
CA ALA A 143 -0.59 3.20 12.49
C ALA A 143 -0.47 2.69 11.05
N THR A 144 -1.44 1.85 10.67
CA THR A 144 -1.54 1.31 9.31
C THR A 144 -2.45 2.20 8.49
N HIS A 145 -1.93 2.66 7.36
CA HIS A 145 -2.62 3.48 6.39
C HIS A 145 -2.87 2.65 5.13
N ARG A 146 -4.05 2.81 4.55
CA ARG A 146 -4.38 2.25 3.25
C ARG A 146 -4.99 3.34 2.40
N GLY A 147 -4.49 3.48 1.18
CA GLY A 147 -4.99 4.47 0.25
C GLY A 147 -4.64 4.11 -1.18
N THR A 148 -5.24 4.84 -2.11
CA THR A 148 -4.93 4.70 -3.53
C THR A 148 -4.09 5.91 -3.95
N ILE A 149 -2.95 5.64 -4.58
CA ILE A 149 -2.08 6.70 -5.10
C ILE A 149 -2.66 7.23 -6.41
N ASP A 150 -2.68 8.55 -6.55
CA ASP A 150 -3.10 9.23 -7.77
C ASP A 150 -2.22 8.79 -8.96
N PRO A 151 -2.80 8.35 -10.09
CA PRO A 151 -2.04 8.01 -11.29
C PRO A 151 -1.09 9.11 -11.79
N PHE A 152 -1.43 10.38 -11.55
CA PHE A 152 -0.55 11.50 -11.88
C PHE A 152 0.74 11.45 -11.06
N MET A 153 0.66 11.15 -9.76
CA MET A 153 1.83 11.01 -8.88
C MET A 153 2.75 9.87 -9.31
N ALA A 154 2.17 8.75 -9.75
CA ALA A 154 2.90 7.61 -10.28
C ALA A 154 3.60 7.90 -11.62
N THR A 155 3.08 8.85 -12.39
CA THR A 155 3.68 9.28 -13.66
C THR A 155 4.73 10.36 -13.45
N ALA A 156 4.53 11.23 -12.46
CA ALA A 156 5.46 12.29 -12.11
C ALA A 156 6.72 11.79 -11.38
N ASN A 157 6.61 10.66 -10.67
CA ASN A 157 7.71 10.05 -9.90
C ASN A 157 7.95 8.61 -10.38
N GLU A 158 8.90 8.41 -11.29
CA GLU A 158 9.17 7.09 -11.86
C GLU A 158 9.66 6.07 -10.82
N GLU A 159 10.38 6.53 -9.79
CA GLU A 159 10.83 5.67 -8.69
C GLU A 159 9.67 5.07 -7.88
N LEU A 160 8.53 5.78 -7.81
CA LEU A 160 7.36 5.32 -7.08
C LEU A 160 6.71 4.10 -7.76
N ARG A 161 6.83 3.97 -9.09
CA ARG A 161 6.28 2.81 -9.82
C ARG A 161 6.86 1.47 -9.35
N ALA A 162 8.09 1.45 -8.85
CA ALA A 162 8.70 0.23 -8.34
C ALA A 162 7.96 -0.35 -7.12
N TYR A 163 7.14 0.48 -6.45
CA TYR A 163 6.41 0.13 -5.23
C TYR A 163 4.89 0.05 -5.44
N LEU A 164 4.41 0.28 -6.67
CA LEU A 164 2.99 0.27 -7.00
C LEU A 164 2.60 -0.97 -7.80
N PRO A 165 1.33 -1.41 -7.73
CA PRO A 165 0.80 -2.42 -8.63
C PRO A 165 1.00 -2.05 -10.10
N SER A 166 1.14 -3.05 -10.98
CA SER A 166 1.32 -2.83 -12.42
C SER A 166 0.10 -2.20 -13.11
N GLU A 167 -1.09 -2.34 -12.51
CA GLU A 167 -2.36 -1.86 -13.04
C GLU A 167 -3.11 -1.04 -11.99
N GLN A 168 -3.99 -0.15 -12.45
CA GLN A 168 -4.84 0.64 -11.56
C GLN A 168 -6.00 -0.20 -10.99
N PRO A 169 -6.46 0.09 -9.75
CA PRO A 169 -6.04 1.20 -8.87
C PRO A 169 -4.69 0.95 -8.19
N PHE A 170 -3.89 2.01 -8.05
CA PHE A 170 -2.59 1.95 -7.37
C PHE A 170 -2.75 1.97 -5.86
N ASP A 171 -3.31 0.89 -5.32
CA ASP A 171 -3.48 0.72 -3.89
C ASP A 171 -2.13 0.53 -3.19
N ALA A 172 -1.88 1.34 -2.18
CA ALA A 172 -0.71 1.29 -1.34
C ALA A 172 -1.11 1.08 0.12
N LEU A 173 -0.31 0.26 0.80
CA LEU A 173 -0.37 0.07 2.24
C LEU A 173 0.91 0.63 2.85
N ALA A 174 0.77 1.49 3.85
CA ALA A 174 1.89 2.09 4.55
C ALA A 174 1.72 1.89 6.05
N VAL A 175 2.83 1.78 6.77
CA VAL A 175 2.84 1.73 8.22
C VAL A 175 3.71 2.88 8.71
N SER A 176 3.14 3.74 9.56
CA SER A 176 3.92 4.74 10.29
C SER A 176 4.23 4.20 11.68
N ILE A 177 5.51 4.29 12.06
CA ILE A 177 6.02 3.86 13.36
C ILE A 177 6.46 5.10 14.11
N GLU A 178 6.00 5.24 15.34
CA GLU A 178 6.45 6.27 16.27
C GLU A 178 6.95 5.58 17.54
N GLY A 179 8.11 6.01 18.05
CA GLY A 179 8.62 5.52 19.31
C GLY A 179 9.36 6.60 20.07
N MET A 180 9.31 6.53 21.39
CA MET A 180 10.02 7.45 22.26
C MET A 180 11.16 6.74 22.98
N VAL A 181 12.38 7.27 22.83
CA VAL A 181 13.57 6.80 23.54
C VAL A 181 13.82 7.71 24.73
N ASP A 182 14.05 7.14 25.90
CA ASP A 182 14.41 7.91 27.08
C ASP A 182 15.88 8.37 26.99
N GLY A 183 16.08 9.68 26.81
CA GLY A 183 17.40 10.28 26.73
C GLY A 183 18.25 10.10 28.00
N SER A 184 17.63 9.86 29.16
CA SER A 184 18.39 9.57 30.39
C SER A 184 19.05 8.19 30.33
N SER A 185 18.34 7.17 29.81
CA SER A 185 18.88 5.83 29.58
C SER A 185 20.00 5.80 28.54
N LEU A 186 19.87 6.60 27.46
CA LEU A 186 20.93 6.75 26.46
C LEU A 186 22.17 7.41 27.07
N ARG A 187 21.96 8.45 27.88
CA ARG A 187 23.04 9.14 28.55
C ARG A 187 23.77 8.21 29.53
N GLU A 188 23.04 7.46 30.33
CA GLU A 188 23.61 6.49 31.26
C GLU A 188 24.44 5.44 30.50
N SER A 189 23.96 4.93 29.36
CA SER A 189 24.72 3.94 28.57
C SER A 189 25.99 4.52 27.93
N LEU A 190 26.04 5.82 27.67
CA LEU A 190 27.24 6.52 27.17
C LEU A 190 28.25 6.85 28.28
N GLU A 191 27.78 7.09 29.51
CA GLU A 191 28.62 7.42 30.67
C GLU A 191 29.12 6.16 31.42
N THR A 192 28.47 5.02 31.24
CA THR A 192 28.80 3.77 31.95
C THR A 192 30.15 3.20 31.51
N ASP A 193 31.04 2.99 32.48
CA ASP A 193 32.25 2.19 32.32
C ASP A 193 31.95 0.72 32.69
N PRO A 194 31.93 -0.21 31.73
CA PRO A 194 31.55 -1.61 31.99
C PRO A 194 32.59 -2.35 32.84
N ASP A 195 33.86 -1.96 32.77
CA ASP A 195 34.97 -2.66 33.44
C ASP A 195 35.49 -1.90 34.67
N GLY A 196 34.99 -0.68 34.90
CA GLY A 196 35.41 0.20 35.99
C GLY A 196 36.77 0.87 35.74
N GLU A 197 37.25 1.66 36.70
CA GLU A 197 38.40 2.57 36.50
C GLU A 197 39.71 1.88 36.06
N GLU A 198 39.90 0.62 36.44
CA GLU A 198 41.08 -0.21 36.12
C GLU A 198 40.90 -1.11 34.88
N GLY A 199 39.73 -1.03 34.24
CA GLY A 199 39.35 -1.84 33.09
C GLY A 199 40.08 -1.49 31.78
N PRO A 200 40.15 -2.44 30.83
CA PRO A 200 40.70 -2.18 29.50
C PRO A 200 39.76 -1.33 28.63
N LEU A 201 38.45 -1.38 28.88
CA LEU A 201 37.47 -0.53 28.22
C LEU A 201 37.34 0.80 28.93
N ARG A 202 37.15 1.88 28.17
CA ARG A 202 36.85 3.22 28.68
C ARG A 202 35.47 3.68 28.19
N PRO A 203 34.73 4.48 28.96
CA PRO A 203 33.51 5.12 28.47
C PRO A 203 33.85 6.11 27.35
N LEU A 204 32.86 6.42 26.52
CA LEU A 204 33.05 7.38 25.42
C LEU A 204 33.33 8.79 25.98
N PRO A 205 34.36 9.50 25.50
CA PRO A 205 34.67 10.85 25.97
C PRO A 205 33.47 11.78 25.85
N LEU A 206 33.19 12.53 26.92
CA LEU A 206 32.03 13.43 26.99
C LEU A 206 31.99 14.42 25.80
N SER A 207 33.16 14.87 25.33
CA SER A 207 33.29 15.79 24.20
C SER A 207 32.85 15.21 22.86
N TRP A 208 32.78 13.88 22.72
CA TRP A 208 32.41 13.23 21.46
C TRP A 208 30.90 13.25 21.24
N TRP A 209 30.10 13.05 22.29
CA TRP A 209 28.66 12.87 22.16
C TRP A 209 27.84 14.01 22.77
N ARG A 210 28.35 14.76 23.75
CA ARG A 210 27.58 15.83 24.39
C ARG A 210 27.29 16.96 23.38
N GLY A 211 26.02 17.12 23.03
CA GLY A 211 25.57 18.13 22.06
C GLY A 211 25.79 17.76 20.59
N ASN A 212 26.26 16.54 20.30
CA ASN A 212 26.59 16.05 18.95
C ASN A 212 25.87 14.73 18.60
N LEU A 213 24.84 14.34 19.36
CA LEU A 213 24.04 13.16 19.06
C LEU A 213 22.94 13.51 18.05
N ASP A 214 22.85 12.71 17.00
CA ASP A 214 21.79 12.79 15.99
C ASP A 214 21.36 11.38 15.55
N LEU A 215 20.14 11.28 15.01
CA LEU A 215 19.59 10.04 14.46
C LEU A 215 20.03 9.88 13.02
N LEU A 216 20.98 8.97 12.78
CA LEU A 216 21.57 8.77 11.46
C LEU A 216 20.70 7.90 10.54
N GLY A 217 19.91 6.98 11.13
CA GLY A 217 19.01 6.10 10.38
C GLY A 217 18.15 5.27 11.32
N ILE A 218 17.04 4.78 10.77
CA ILE A 218 16.15 3.83 11.43
C ILE A 218 16.02 2.64 10.48
N GLU A 219 16.38 1.46 10.97
CA GLU A 219 16.15 0.20 10.27
C GLU A 219 14.90 -0.45 10.86
N VAL A 220 13.96 -0.82 9.98
CA VAL A 220 12.72 -1.48 10.37
C VAL A 220 12.72 -2.83 9.69
N GLU A 221 12.74 -3.88 10.49
CA GLU A 221 12.63 -5.25 9.99
C GLU A 221 11.18 -5.72 10.14
N ARG A 222 10.63 -6.29 9.07
CA ARG A 222 9.31 -6.92 9.11
C ARG A 222 9.47 -8.42 9.27
N GLU A 223 8.84 -8.96 10.31
CA GLU A 223 8.67 -10.41 10.49
C GLU A 223 7.27 -10.85 10.07
N GLU A 224 7.17 -12.01 9.43
CA GLU A 224 5.90 -12.66 9.09
C GLU A 224 5.62 -13.82 10.04
N LEU A 225 4.44 -13.82 10.66
CA LEU A 225 4.02 -14.92 11.51
C LEU A 225 3.48 -16.07 10.64
N THR A 226 4.20 -17.19 10.61
CA THR A 226 3.76 -18.41 9.95
C THR A 226 3.35 -19.47 10.98
N SER A 227 2.84 -20.61 10.52
CA SER A 227 2.46 -21.73 11.39
C SER A 227 3.63 -22.32 12.21
N GLY A 228 4.88 -22.00 11.83
CA GLY A 228 6.09 -22.42 12.52
C GLY A 228 6.70 -21.38 13.47
N GLY A 229 6.09 -20.19 13.57
CA GLY A 229 6.61 -19.05 14.32
C GLY A 229 6.89 -17.84 13.43
N TRP A 230 7.56 -16.85 14.00
CA TRP A 230 7.99 -15.66 13.27
C TRP A 230 9.11 -16.04 12.30
N THR A 231 8.93 -15.71 11.03
CA THR A 231 9.87 -16.01 9.95
C THR A 231 10.10 -14.78 9.10
N GLY A 232 11.36 -14.55 8.70
CA GLY A 232 11.73 -13.55 7.72
C GLY A 232 12.36 -12.29 8.31
N ARG A 233 13.57 -12.01 7.82
CA ARG A 233 14.19 -10.68 7.78
C ARG A 233 13.91 -10.15 6.38
N VAL A 234 12.75 -9.54 6.19
CA VAL A 234 12.40 -8.92 4.90
C VAL A 234 12.75 -7.43 5.03
N VAL A 235 13.83 -7.05 4.34
CA VAL A 235 14.32 -5.66 4.21
C VAL A 235 13.47 -4.91 3.20
#